data_AF-A0A7C1PDI7-F1
#
_entry.id   AF-A0A7C1PDI7-F1
#
_cell.length_a   1.000
_cell.length_b   1.000
_cell.length_c   1.000
_cell.angle_alpha   90.00
_cell.angle_beta   90.00
_cell.angle_gamma   90.00
#
_symmetry.space_group_name_H-M   'P 1'
#
loop_
_entity.id
_entity.type
_entity.pdbx_description
1 polymer ?
#
loop_
_entity_poly.entity_id
_entity_poly.type
_entity_poly.pdbx_seq_one_letter_code
_entity_poly.pdbx_strand_id
1 'polypeptide(L)'
;VERWKDNCGCNSGKHPKWTQAWRKPLRKAMDVLRDRLIPIYESEASRYFKSPWDVRNDYIEVMLDRSRENVDGFLKKYATKGLSKLEKIKALKLLEIQRNAMLMYTSCGWFFDDVSGIETIQVMQYASKAIQQVEELQGSSLDSEYLKFLKEAPSNVFENAMKVYEVFVKPARSDLLRIGAHYSISSIFEECPEEDIKTFHYTVKSEFCDKIEAGKLKLTVGKVNITSDITWEEKTISFAVLHLGDHNINGGVKEFAGDEDFSTMRDEIRGVFEKGDIPELIRLMDKHFGGNIYSVCHLFKDEQRKVLNLILQSRYEDVEISYRQIYENNYAIMNYFHSLHMPLPRPFSASAEYILNTDIRKIFEEKDLDIEKLKKLIDETKKWSIKIDTTTIGFVASSWLNSLVERLYEQPEDLQLFEKVDNTLEILRPLSLSMDFWKPQNIHFLIGKNFYTTMKEKASKGDVFAERWVGVFRKLGYYLNIKVS
;
A
#
# COMPACT_ATOMS: atom_id res chain seq x y z
N VAL A 1 -8.96 36.69 -8.14
CA VAL A 1 -8.94 35.96 -9.44
C VAL A 1 -7.53 35.91 -10.03
N GLU A 2 -6.81 37.03 -10.09
CA GLU A 2 -5.44 37.09 -10.67
C GLU A 2 -4.46 36.07 -10.09
N ARG A 3 -4.55 35.75 -8.78
CA ARG A 3 -3.74 34.69 -8.15
C ARG A 3 -3.80 33.34 -8.87
N TRP A 4 -4.92 32.98 -9.49
CA TRP A 4 -5.08 31.69 -10.16
C TRP A 4 -4.90 31.77 -11.68
N LYS A 5 -4.58 32.95 -12.23
CA LYS A 5 -4.59 33.18 -13.68
C LYS A 5 -3.33 33.86 -14.20
N ASP A 6 -2.77 34.80 -13.46
CA ASP A 6 -1.70 35.67 -13.95
C ASP A 6 -0.54 35.79 -12.94
N ASN A 7 0.54 36.45 -13.36
CA ASN A 7 1.70 36.74 -12.56
C ASN A 7 1.46 37.93 -11.62
N CYS A 8 0.52 37.79 -10.68
CA CYS A 8 0.17 38.85 -9.73
C CYS A 8 1.11 38.95 -8.52
N GLY A 9 2.24 38.24 -8.53
CA GLY A 9 3.23 38.20 -7.44
C GLY A 9 2.79 37.42 -6.19
N CYS A 10 1.54 36.95 -6.10
CA CYS A 10 1.10 36.11 -4.99
C CYS A 10 1.80 34.75 -5.00
N ASN A 11 2.54 34.46 -3.93
CA ASN A 11 3.24 33.21 -3.70
C ASN A 11 2.92 32.65 -2.29
N SER A 12 3.39 31.45 -1.99
CA SER A 12 3.22 30.78 -0.69
C SER A 12 4.14 31.31 0.42
N GLY A 13 5.04 32.26 0.09
CA GLY A 13 6.04 32.83 0.98
C GLY A 13 7.33 32.01 1.10
N LYS A 14 7.39 30.79 0.56
CA LYS A 14 8.57 29.91 0.68
C LYS A 14 9.75 30.35 -0.19
N HIS A 15 9.47 30.88 -1.39
CA HIS A 15 10.51 31.25 -2.35
C HIS A 15 10.31 32.68 -2.90
N PRO A 16 10.92 33.70 -2.26
CA PRO A 16 10.69 35.11 -2.61
C PRO A 16 11.11 35.50 -4.03
N LYS A 17 12.01 34.73 -4.65
CA LYS A 17 12.53 34.99 -6.00
C LYS A 17 11.73 34.31 -7.12
N TRP A 18 10.76 33.47 -6.78
CA TRP A 18 10.02 32.71 -7.78
C TRP A 18 8.92 33.55 -8.42
N THR A 19 8.67 33.28 -9.70
CA THR A 19 7.68 33.97 -10.53
C THR A 19 6.50 33.07 -10.83
N GLN A 20 5.34 33.69 -11.04
CA GLN A 20 4.08 33.01 -11.37
C GLN A 20 3.72 33.16 -12.86
N ALA A 21 4.71 33.51 -13.69
CA ALA A 21 4.58 33.66 -15.13
C ALA A 21 4.06 32.41 -15.86
N TRP A 22 4.13 31.24 -15.22
CA TRP A 22 3.67 29.96 -15.74
C TRP A 22 2.15 29.80 -15.80
N ARG A 23 1.39 30.50 -14.94
CA ARG A 23 -0.06 30.30 -14.78
C ARG A 23 -0.84 30.59 -16.06
N LYS A 24 -0.53 31.72 -16.71
CA LYS A 24 -1.24 32.17 -17.92
C LYS A 24 -0.97 31.26 -19.12
N PRO A 25 0.30 30.92 -19.47
CA PRO A 25 0.58 29.96 -20.52
C PRO A 25 0.03 28.56 -20.24
N LEU A 26 0.11 28.07 -18.99
CA LEU A 26 -0.48 26.77 -18.64
C LEU A 26 -2.00 26.78 -18.83
N ARG A 27 -2.69 27.82 -18.35
CA ARG A 27 -4.14 27.95 -18.54
C ARG A 27 -4.52 28.00 -20.02
N LYS A 28 -3.73 28.68 -20.85
CA LYS A 28 -3.89 28.67 -22.31
C LYS A 28 -3.75 27.26 -22.88
N ALA A 29 -2.81 26.44 -22.39
CA ALA A 29 -2.67 25.05 -22.81
C ALA A 29 -3.94 24.23 -22.48
N MET A 30 -4.52 24.42 -21.29
CA MET A 30 -5.78 23.77 -20.89
C MET A 30 -6.98 24.26 -21.70
N ASP A 31 -7.04 25.56 -22.00
CA ASP A 31 -8.10 26.17 -22.82
C ASP A 31 -8.08 25.59 -24.24
N VAL A 32 -6.90 25.52 -24.88
CA VAL A 32 -6.75 24.95 -26.22
C VAL A 32 -7.11 23.47 -26.24
N LEU A 33 -6.65 22.69 -25.25
CA LEU A 33 -7.00 21.27 -25.17
C LEU A 33 -8.52 21.09 -25.00
N ARG A 34 -9.15 21.84 -24.09
CA ARG A 34 -10.62 21.83 -23.92
C ARG A 34 -11.32 22.11 -25.24
N ASP A 35 -10.93 23.18 -25.94
CA ASP A 35 -11.57 23.62 -27.18
C ASP A 35 -11.41 22.58 -28.31
N ARG A 36 -10.35 21.76 -28.26
CA ARG A 36 -10.16 20.60 -29.14
C ARG A 36 -11.04 19.40 -28.76
N LEU A 37 -11.24 19.15 -27.47
CA LEU A 37 -12.03 18.03 -26.95
C LEU A 37 -13.54 18.24 -27.15
N ILE A 38 -14.03 19.49 -27.10
CA ILE A 38 -15.44 19.85 -27.29
C ILE A 38 -16.04 19.26 -28.58
N PRO A 39 -15.53 19.56 -29.79
CA PRO A 39 -16.13 19.06 -31.03
C PRO A 39 -16.00 17.54 -31.18
N ILE A 40 -14.93 16.94 -30.65
CA ILE A 40 -14.74 15.48 -30.64
C ILE A 40 -15.84 14.83 -29.80
N TYR A 41 -16.08 15.36 -28.60
CA TYR A 41 -17.13 14.88 -27.71
C TYR A 41 -18.50 15.04 -28.35
N GLU A 42 -18.85 16.22 -28.85
CA GLU A 42 -20.16 16.48 -29.46
C GLU A 42 -20.44 15.53 -30.63
N SER A 43 -19.48 15.37 -31.55
CA SER A 43 -19.63 14.51 -32.73
C SER A 43 -19.80 13.03 -32.37
N GLU A 44 -18.95 12.50 -31.48
CA GLU A 44 -18.97 11.09 -31.13
C GLU A 44 -20.08 10.73 -30.15
N ALA A 45 -20.36 11.59 -29.15
CA ALA A 45 -21.38 11.33 -28.14
C ALA A 45 -22.80 11.44 -28.72
N SER A 46 -23.03 12.28 -29.73
CA SER A 46 -24.33 12.40 -30.42
C SER A 46 -24.76 11.11 -31.12
N ARG A 47 -23.85 10.15 -31.34
CA ARG A 47 -24.17 8.82 -31.88
C ARG A 47 -24.87 7.93 -30.86
N TYR A 48 -24.72 8.24 -29.57
CA TYR A 48 -25.23 7.45 -28.46
C TYR A 48 -26.31 8.19 -27.67
N PHE A 49 -26.18 9.51 -27.51
CA PHE A 49 -27.01 10.33 -26.65
C PHE A 49 -27.73 11.43 -27.45
N LYS A 50 -29.00 11.70 -27.09
CA LYS A 50 -29.79 12.76 -27.75
C LYS A 50 -29.28 14.16 -27.40
N SER A 51 -28.94 14.37 -26.13
CA SER A 51 -28.42 15.64 -25.61
C SER A 51 -27.10 15.41 -24.87
N PRO A 52 -25.96 15.26 -25.56
CA PRO A 52 -24.67 14.90 -24.93
C PRO A 52 -24.30 15.79 -23.73
N TRP A 53 -24.52 17.10 -23.84
CA TRP A 53 -24.19 18.04 -22.77
C TRP A 53 -25.01 17.84 -21.49
N ASP A 54 -26.29 17.48 -21.61
CA ASP A 54 -27.13 17.16 -20.46
C ASP A 54 -26.64 15.86 -19.81
N VAL A 55 -26.32 14.83 -20.61
CA VAL A 55 -25.73 13.58 -20.11
C VAL A 55 -24.41 13.83 -19.38
N ARG A 56 -23.56 14.73 -19.90
CA ARG A 56 -22.31 15.10 -19.23
C ARG A 56 -22.55 15.72 -17.86
N ASN A 57 -23.56 16.56 -17.71
CA ASN A 57 -23.91 17.18 -16.43
C ASN A 57 -24.47 16.15 -15.46
N ASP A 58 -25.33 15.26 -15.94
CA ASP A 58 -25.96 14.21 -15.14
C ASP A 58 -25.01 13.05 -14.81
N TYR A 59 -23.83 12.99 -15.43
CA TYR A 59 -22.80 11.98 -15.16
C TYR A 59 -22.31 11.95 -13.70
N ILE A 60 -22.64 12.98 -12.91
CA ILE A 60 -22.46 12.95 -11.45
C ILE A 60 -23.16 11.75 -10.80
N GLU A 61 -24.30 11.28 -11.33
CA GLU A 61 -25.02 10.09 -10.84
C GLU A 61 -24.12 8.85 -10.89
N VAL A 62 -23.35 8.68 -11.98
CA VAL A 62 -22.38 7.59 -12.14
C VAL A 62 -21.13 7.80 -11.29
N MET A 63 -20.68 9.04 -11.12
CA MET A 63 -19.50 9.32 -10.31
C MET A 63 -19.72 9.04 -8.82
N LEU A 64 -20.93 9.25 -8.33
CA LEU A 64 -21.31 8.99 -6.93
C LEU A 64 -21.53 7.50 -6.65
N ASP A 65 -22.02 6.74 -7.65
CA ASP A 65 -22.13 5.29 -7.58
C ASP A 65 -21.71 4.63 -8.90
N ARG A 66 -20.56 3.95 -8.89
CA ARG A 66 -20.02 3.21 -10.04
C ARG A 66 -20.45 1.74 -10.08
N SER A 67 -21.46 1.35 -9.30
CA SER A 67 -22.04 0.01 -9.38
C SER A 67 -22.48 -0.33 -10.81
N ARG A 68 -22.34 -1.60 -11.20
CA ARG A 68 -22.68 -2.04 -12.57
C ARG A 68 -24.12 -1.70 -12.93
N GLU A 69 -25.02 -1.84 -11.96
CA GLU A 69 -26.46 -1.58 -12.06
C GLU A 69 -26.75 -0.10 -12.31
N ASN A 70 -26.15 0.81 -11.53
CA ASN A 70 -26.36 2.25 -11.70
C ASN A 70 -25.85 2.74 -13.05
N VAL A 71 -24.65 2.32 -13.46
CA VAL A 71 -24.07 2.71 -14.75
C VAL A 71 -24.89 2.18 -15.92
N ASP A 72 -25.35 0.92 -15.87
CA ASP A 72 -26.21 0.38 -16.92
C ASP A 72 -27.58 1.07 -16.95
N GLY A 73 -28.13 1.41 -15.79
CA GLY A 73 -29.37 2.19 -15.67
C GLY A 73 -29.22 3.59 -16.28
N PHE A 74 -28.13 4.28 -15.95
CA PHE A 74 -27.78 5.59 -16.51
C PHE A 74 -27.66 5.53 -18.05
N LEU A 75 -26.88 4.58 -18.58
CA LEU A 75 -26.72 4.45 -20.03
C LEU A 75 -28.04 4.14 -20.73
N LYS A 76 -28.91 3.29 -20.15
CA LYS A 76 -30.25 3.01 -20.70
C LYS A 76 -31.17 4.23 -20.68
N LYS A 77 -31.11 5.06 -19.63
CA LYS A 77 -31.91 6.29 -19.48
C LYS A 77 -31.60 7.31 -20.57
N TYR A 78 -30.32 7.51 -20.89
CA TYR A 78 -29.89 8.58 -21.80
C TYR A 78 -29.61 8.13 -23.24
N ALA A 79 -29.38 6.84 -23.48
CA ALA A 79 -29.07 6.35 -24.82
C ALA A 79 -30.29 6.43 -25.76
N THR A 80 -30.04 6.76 -27.02
CA THR A 80 -31.08 6.81 -28.07
C THR A 80 -31.49 5.43 -28.58
N LYS A 81 -30.68 4.41 -28.28
CA LYS A 81 -30.86 3.01 -28.68
C LYS A 81 -30.22 2.09 -27.64
N GLY A 82 -30.51 0.79 -27.74
CA GLY A 82 -29.75 -0.21 -27.01
C GLY A 82 -28.28 -0.19 -27.44
N LEU A 83 -27.36 0.02 -26.49
CA LEU A 83 -25.92 0.06 -26.74
C LEU A 83 -25.30 -1.34 -26.58
N SER A 84 -24.51 -1.76 -27.57
CA SER A 84 -23.63 -2.92 -27.46
C SER A 84 -22.51 -2.71 -26.43
N LYS A 85 -21.82 -3.79 -26.03
CA LYS A 85 -20.70 -3.72 -25.06
C LYS A 85 -19.64 -2.68 -25.49
N LEU A 86 -19.24 -2.69 -26.76
CA LEU A 86 -18.25 -1.75 -27.29
C LEU A 86 -18.77 -0.30 -27.30
N GLU A 87 -20.05 -0.09 -27.62
CA GLU A 87 -20.63 1.25 -27.61
C GLU A 87 -20.76 1.81 -26.18
N LYS A 88 -21.07 0.98 -25.18
CA LYS A 88 -21.06 1.38 -23.77
C LYS A 88 -19.67 1.84 -23.33
N ILE A 89 -18.61 1.10 -23.69
CA ILE A 89 -17.22 1.48 -23.38
C ILE A 89 -16.89 2.84 -24.02
N LYS A 90 -17.22 3.02 -25.30
CA LYS A 90 -17.00 4.30 -26.00
C LYS A 90 -17.77 5.45 -25.35
N ALA A 91 -19.03 5.24 -25.01
CA ALA A 91 -19.86 6.23 -24.34
C ALA A 91 -19.28 6.65 -22.97
N LEU A 92 -18.81 5.69 -22.17
CA LEU A 92 -18.15 5.96 -20.88
C LEU A 92 -16.82 6.70 -21.06
N LYS A 93 -15.98 6.31 -22.03
CA LYS A 93 -14.74 7.03 -22.36
C LYS A 93 -15.02 8.50 -22.75
N LEU A 94 -16.06 8.76 -23.53
CA LEU A 94 -16.46 10.12 -23.91
C LEU A 94 -16.87 10.98 -22.71
N LEU A 95 -17.60 10.40 -21.76
CA LEU A 95 -17.99 11.10 -20.52
C LEU A 95 -16.77 11.36 -19.62
N GLU A 96 -15.85 10.41 -19.53
CA GLU A 96 -14.59 10.58 -18.79
C GLU A 96 -13.63 11.60 -19.44
N ILE A 97 -13.65 11.76 -20.77
CA ILE A 97 -12.91 12.84 -21.46
C ILE A 97 -13.38 14.19 -20.94
N GLN A 98 -14.70 14.42 -20.89
CA GLN A 98 -15.27 15.67 -20.40
C GLN A 98 -15.05 15.86 -18.90
N ARG A 99 -15.14 14.79 -18.11
CA ARG A 99 -14.80 14.82 -16.69
C ARG A 99 -13.36 15.28 -16.47
N ASN A 100 -12.40 14.66 -17.16
CA ASN A 100 -11.00 15.07 -17.06
C ASN A 100 -10.81 16.51 -17.55
N ALA A 101 -11.51 16.93 -18.61
CA ALA A 101 -11.46 18.31 -19.08
C ALA A 101 -11.93 19.34 -18.05
N MET A 102 -12.91 18.99 -17.19
CA MET A 102 -13.31 19.81 -16.05
C MET A 102 -12.28 19.78 -14.92
N LEU A 103 -11.70 18.61 -14.64
CA LEU A 103 -10.67 18.44 -13.61
C LEU A 103 -9.36 19.18 -13.94
N MET A 104 -9.10 19.49 -15.21
CA MET A 104 -8.00 20.37 -15.64
C MET A 104 -8.13 21.82 -15.13
N TYR A 105 -9.13 22.18 -14.31
CA TYR A 105 -9.35 23.52 -13.78
C TYR A 105 -9.50 23.54 -12.24
N THR A 106 -9.06 22.51 -11.53
CA THR A 106 -9.12 22.38 -10.06
C THR A 106 -8.24 23.39 -9.31
N SER A 107 -8.81 24.46 -8.77
CA SER A 107 -8.08 25.63 -8.22
C SER A 107 -6.76 25.40 -7.44
N CYS A 108 -6.56 24.28 -6.73
CA CYS A 108 -5.29 23.92 -6.08
C CYS A 108 -4.09 23.90 -7.04
N GLY A 109 -4.27 23.45 -8.28
CA GLY A 109 -3.22 23.39 -9.31
C GLY A 109 -2.70 24.74 -9.80
N TRP A 110 -3.27 25.86 -9.33
CA TRP A 110 -2.87 27.23 -9.70
C TRP A 110 -2.43 28.04 -8.47
N PHE A 111 -2.48 27.46 -7.27
CA PHE A 111 -2.32 28.20 -6.02
C PHE A 111 -0.87 28.42 -5.61
N PHE A 112 -0.01 27.44 -5.89
CA PHE A 112 1.37 27.37 -5.42
C PHE A 112 2.36 28.06 -6.36
N ASP A 113 3.66 27.88 -6.07
CA ASP A 113 4.72 28.74 -6.59
C ASP A 113 5.32 28.27 -7.90
N ASP A 114 5.11 27.01 -8.28
CA ASP A 114 5.71 26.47 -9.49
C ASP A 114 4.82 25.46 -10.20
N VAL A 115 5.01 25.37 -11.53
CA VAL A 115 4.35 24.40 -12.39
C VAL A 115 4.78 22.95 -12.15
N SER A 116 5.92 22.73 -11.47
CA SER A 116 6.37 21.41 -11.01
C SER A 116 5.79 20.96 -9.66
N GLY A 117 4.91 21.76 -9.05
CA GLY A 117 4.17 21.36 -7.86
C GLY A 117 3.27 20.15 -8.11
N ILE A 118 3.04 19.32 -7.09
CA ILE A 118 2.25 18.09 -7.19
C ILE A 118 0.81 18.37 -7.68
N GLU A 119 0.24 19.52 -7.30
CA GLU A 119 -1.10 19.94 -7.69
C GLU A 119 -1.16 20.29 -9.18
N THR A 120 -0.16 21.00 -9.68
CA THR A 120 -0.07 21.37 -11.10
C THR A 120 0.24 20.15 -11.98
N ILE A 121 1.06 19.23 -11.48
CA ILE A 121 1.29 17.92 -12.11
C ILE A 121 -0.02 17.15 -12.22
N GLN A 122 -0.85 17.12 -11.17
CA GLN A 122 -2.15 16.45 -11.18
C GLN A 122 -3.09 17.02 -12.27
N VAL A 123 -3.11 18.34 -12.45
CA VAL A 123 -3.86 19.00 -13.54
C VAL A 123 -3.39 18.52 -14.90
N MET A 124 -2.07 18.46 -15.10
CA MET A 124 -1.48 17.96 -16.35
C MET A 124 -1.74 16.45 -16.54
N GLN A 125 -1.85 15.67 -15.47
CA GLN A 125 -2.26 14.26 -15.55
C GLN A 125 -3.71 14.11 -16.00
N TYR A 126 -4.64 14.97 -15.55
CA TYR A 126 -6.00 14.97 -16.09
C TYR A 126 -6.02 15.30 -17.59
N ALA A 127 -5.26 16.31 -18.01
CA ALA A 127 -5.09 16.64 -19.42
C ALA A 127 -4.55 15.45 -20.23
N SER A 128 -3.50 14.80 -19.71
CA SER A 128 -2.89 13.63 -20.31
C SER A 128 -3.88 12.47 -20.44
N LYS A 129 -4.75 12.26 -19.43
CA LYS A 129 -5.78 11.21 -19.44
C LYS A 129 -6.87 11.47 -20.47
N ALA A 130 -7.31 12.72 -20.62
CA ALA A 130 -8.26 13.09 -21.67
C ALA A 130 -7.68 12.87 -23.07
N ILE A 131 -6.41 13.25 -23.28
CA ILE A 131 -5.69 13.00 -24.54
C ILE A 131 -5.61 11.49 -24.81
N GLN A 132 -5.21 10.69 -23.82
CA GLN A 132 -5.11 9.24 -23.96
C GLN A 132 -6.44 8.60 -24.40
N GLN A 133 -7.56 9.01 -23.81
CA GLN A 133 -8.87 8.47 -24.18
C GLN A 133 -9.28 8.84 -25.61
N VAL A 134 -8.92 10.05 -26.08
CA VAL A 134 -9.15 10.43 -27.48
C VAL A 134 -8.25 9.64 -28.43
N GLU A 135 -6.99 9.45 -28.07
CA GLU A 135 -6.04 8.62 -28.82
C GLU A 135 -6.57 7.20 -29.01
N GLU A 136 -7.12 6.60 -27.97
CA GLU A 136 -7.74 5.27 -28.02
C GLU A 136 -9.02 5.22 -28.86
N LEU A 137 -9.77 6.33 -28.97
CA LEU A 137 -11.01 6.40 -29.75
C LEU A 137 -10.80 6.67 -31.24
N GLN A 138 -9.81 7.51 -31.60
CA GLN A 138 -9.61 8.01 -32.95
C GLN A 138 -8.25 7.66 -33.58
N GLY A 139 -7.30 7.14 -32.80
CA GLY A 139 -5.94 6.80 -33.26
C GLY A 139 -5.03 8.00 -33.56
N SER A 140 -5.52 9.24 -33.39
CA SER A 140 -4.73 10.46 -33.63
C SER A 140 -4.22 11.07 -32.32
N SER A 141 -2.94 11.43 -32.29
CA SER A 141 -2.30 11.98 -31.09
C SER A 141 -2.45 13.49 -31.00
N LEU A 142 -3.04 13.97 -29.91
CA LEU A 142 -3.09 15.38 -29.54
C LEU A 142 -1.87 15.81 -28.70
N ASP A 143 -1.01 14.86 -28.30
CA ASP A 143 0.09 15.07 -27.37
C ASP A 143 1.12 16.07 -27.95
N SER A 144 1.44 15.96 -29.24
CA SER A 144 2.42 16.84 -29.90
C SER A 144 2.00 18.32 -29.97
N GLU A 145 0.71 18.59 -30.13
CA GLU A 145 0.16 19.95 -30.13
C GLU A 145 0.11 20.51 -28.70
N TYR A 146 -0.37 19.71 -27.76
CA TYR A 146 -0.45 20.09 -26.35
C TYR A 146 0.94 20.43 -25.76
N LEU A 147 1.98 19.66 -26.09
CA LEU A 147 3.35 19.91 -25.64
C LEU A 147 3.92 21.25 -26.12
N LYS A 148 3.52 21.73 -27.30
CA LYS A 148 3.94 23.06 -27.79
C LYS A 148 3.44 24.17 -26.86
N PHE A 149 2.21 24.06 -26.35
CA PHE A 149 1.66 25.03 -25.40
C PHE A 149 2.28 24.89 -24.01
N LEU A 150 2.61 23.67 -23.57
CA LEU A 150 3.31 23.47 -22.30
C LEU A 150 4.74 24.04 -22.31
N LYS A 151 5.41 24.07 -23.47
CA LYS A 151 6.74 24.66 -23.60
C LYS A 151 6.76 26.16 -23.27
N GLU A 152 5.65 26.86 -23.51
CA GLU A 152 5.50 28.30 -23.24
C GLU A 152 5.29 28.62 -21.75
N ALA A 153 5.03 27.61 -20.91
CA ALA A 153 4.87 27.80 -19.47
C ALA A 153 6.23 27.60 -18.76
N PRO A 154 6.91 28.67 -18.30
CA PRO A 154 8.20 28.52 -17.63
C PRO A 154 8.07 27.76 -16.30
N SER A 155 9.18 27.22 -15.80
CA SER A 155 9.29 26.72 -14.42
C SER A 155 10.41 27.46 -13.70
N ASN A 156 10.28 27.59 -12.39
CA ASN A 156 11.30 28.10 -11.48
C ASN A 156 12.32 27.02 -11.10
N VAL A 157 12.03 25.73 -11.37
CA VAL A 157 12.87 24.57 -11.02
C VAL A 157 13.36 23.84 -12.27
N PHE A 158 12.48 23.65 -13.24
CA PHE A 158 12.76 23.05 -14.54
C PHE A 158 12.83 24.13 -15.62
N GLU A 159 13.12 23.73 -16.86
CA GLU A 159 13.10 24.66 -17.99
C GLU A 159 11.68 25.21 -18.25
N ASN A 160 10.68 24.32 -18.31
CA ASN A 160 9.29 24.65 -18.60
C ASN A 160 8.36 23.48 -18.22
N ALA A 161 7.04 23.68 -18.36
CA ALA A 161 6.03 22.68 -18.05
C ALA A 161 6.09 21.45 -18.98
N MET A 162 6.59 21.59 -20.22
CA MET A 162 6.82 20.43 -21.09
C MET A 162 7.85 19.50 -20.45
N LYS A 163 8.91 20.01 -19.85
CA LYS A 163 9.88 19.16 -19.16
C LYS A 163 9.30 18.46 -17.94
N VAL A 164 8.47 19.16 -17.17
CA VAL A 164 7.72 18.58 -16.05
C VAL A 164 6.78 17.47 -16.56
N TYR A 165 6.10 17.69 -17.68
CA TYR A 165 5.21 16.69 -18.30
C TYR A 165 5.96 15.41 -18.69
N GLU A 166 7.12 15.55 -19.35
CA GLU A 166 7.94 14.40 -19.75
C GLU A 166 8.43 13.57 -18.56
N VAL A 167 8.80 14.22 -17.46
CA VAL A 167 9.41 13.57 -16.30
C VAL A 167 8.36 12.96 -15.36
N PHE A 168 7.22 13.63 -15.16
CA PHE A 168 6.25 13.25 -14.13
C PHE A 168 4.89 12.83 -14.66
N VAL A 169 4.45 13.36 -15.80
CA VAL A 169 3.09 13.12 -16.31
C VAL A 169 3.07 11.96 -17.29
N LYS A 170 3.96 11.96 -18.28
CA LYS A 170 4.09 10.89 -19.28
C LYS A 170 4.36 9.53 -18.62
N PRO A 171 5.27 9.41 -17.63
CA PRO A 171 5.50 8.15 -16.93
C PRO A 171 4.40 7.78 -15.93
N ALA A 172 3.42 8.65 -15.68
CA ALA A 172 2.25 8.35 -14.86
C ALA A 172 1.05 7.87 -15.70
N ARG A 173 1.12 7.92 -17.03
CA ARG A 173 0.09 7.34 -17.90
C ARG A 173 -0.09 5.86 -17.57
N SER A 174 -1.32 5.49 -17.24
CA SER A 174 -1.73 4.12 -17.00
C SER A 174 -2.57 3.62 -18.18
N ASP A 175 -2.10 2.54 -18.79
CA ASP A 175 -2.87 1.71 -19.71
C ASP A 175 -3.10 0.33 -19.09
N LEU A 176 -3.98 -0.47 -19.70
CA LEU A 176 -4.28 -1.81 -19.19
C LEU A 176 -3.05 -2.73 -19.24
N LEU A 177 -2.13 -2.53 -20.19
CA LEU A 177 -0.87 -3.29 -20.27
C LEU A 177 0.00 -3.07 -19.04
N ARG A 178 0.13 -1.82 -18.59
CA ARG A 178 0.88 -1.47 -17.39
C ARG A 178 0.22 -2.01 -16.12
N ILE A 179 -1.12 -2.01 -16.02
CA ILE A 179 -1.83 -2.72 -14.94
C ILE A 179 -1.49 -4.21 -14.97
N GLY A 180 -1.42 -4.82 -16.17
CA GLY A 180 -0.95 -6.19 -16.34
C GLY A 180 0.48 -6.41 -15.87
N ALA A 181 1.38 -5.44 -16.09
CA ALA A 181 2.75 -5.49 -15.57
C ALA A 181 2.80 -5.40 -14.04
N HIS A 182 1.92 -4.61 -13.41
CA HIS A 182 1.82 -4.56 -11.95
C HIS A 182 1.34 -5.87 -11.36
N TYR A 183 0.27 -6.43 -11.94
CA TYR A 183 -0.23 -7.73 -11.54
C TYR A 183 0.81 -8.83 -11.74
N SER A 184 1.45 -8.88 -12.92
CA SER A 184 2.40 -9.93 -13.25
C SER A 184 3.57 -9.96 -12.28
N ILE A 185 4.16 -8.81 -11.95
CA ILE A 185 5.26 -8.75 -10.99
C ILE A 185 4.80 -9.09 -9.58
N SER A 186 3.59 -8.70 -9.17
CA SER A 186 3.06 -9.06 -7.85
C SER A 186 2.77 -10.56 -7.73
N SER A 187 2.33 -11.18 -8.83
CA SER A 187 1.97 -12.60 -8.89
C SER A 187 3.13 -13.54 -8.55
N ILE A 188 4.39 -13.10 -8.63
CA ILE A 188 5.54 -13.93 -8.25
C ILE A 188 5.66 -14.14 -6.73
N PHE A 189 5.15 -13.19 -5.94
CA PHE A 189 5.25 -13.21 -4.48
C PHE A 189 3.95 -13.65 -3.78
N GLU A 190 2.80 -13.49 -4.45
CA GLU A 190 1.48 -13.75 -3.88
C GLU A 190 0.82 -14.94 -4.57
N GLU A 191 0.06 -15.76 -3.86
CA GLU A 191 -0.75 -16.81 -4.48
C GLU A 191 -1.71 -16.21 -5.52
N CYS A 192 -1.82 -16.86 -6.68
CA CYS A 192 -2.72 -16.45 -7.75
C CYS A 192 -4.15 -16.85 -7.35
N PRO A 193 -5.00 -15.94 -6.86
CA PRO A 193 -6.33 -16.28 -6.36
C PRO A 193 -7.24 -16.64 -7.54
N GLU A 194 -8.23 -17.52 -7.30
CA GLU A 194 -9.31 -17.76 -8.26
C GLU A 194 -10.32 -16.61 -8.31
N GLU A 195 -10.36 -15.79 -7.24
CA GLU A 195 -11.26 -14.63 -7.12
C GLU A 195 -10.73 -13.40 -7.86
N ASP A 196 -11.67 -12.54 -8.26
CA ASP A 196 -11.37 -11.27 -8.91
C ASP A 196 -10.64 -10.31 -7.95
N ILE A 197 -9.43 -9.91 -8.31
CA ILE A 197 -8.63 -8.97 -7.51
C ILE A 197 -8.96 -7.54 -7.92
N LYS A 198 -9.35 -6.72 -6.95
CA LYS A 198 -9.49 -5.27 -7.15
C LYS A 198 -8.15 -4.56 -6.93
N THR A 199 -7.67 -3.92 -7.99
CA THR A 199 -6.43 -3.14 -8.00
C THR A 199 -6.76 -1.71 -8.43
N PHE A 200 -6.85 -0.79 -7.47
CA PHE A 200 -7.30 0.60 -7.68
C PHE A 200 -8.71 0.69 -8.29
N HIS A 201 -8.81 1.08 -9.57
CA HIS A 201 -10.05 1.19 -10.36
C HIS A 201 -10.11 0.14 -11.48
N TYR A 202 -9.42 -0.98 -11.27
CA TYR A 202 -9.34 -2.09 -12.19
C TYR A 202 -9.66 -3.38 -11.45
N THR A 203 -10.38 -4.26 -12.13
CA THR A 203 -10.62 -5.63 -11.70
C THR A 203 -9.75 -6.54 -12.54
N VAL A 204 -8.90 -7.35 -11.89
CA VAL A 204 -8.01 -8.32 -12.54
C VAL A 204 -8.49 -9.72 -12.23
N LYS A 205 -8.74 -10.50 -13.28
CA LYS A 205 -9.12 -11.90 -13.19
C LYS A 205 -8.01 -12.78 -13.75
N SER A 206 -7.47 -13.67 -12.93
CA SER A 206 -6.50 -14.67 -13.35
C SER A 206 -7.20 -15.79 -14.12
N GLU A 207 -6.89 -15.98 -15.40
CA GLU A 207 -7.42 -17.12 -16.18
C GLU A 207 -6.48 -18.32 -16.10
N PHE A 208 -5.18 -18.07 -16.06
CA PHE A 208 -4.15 -19.10 -15.97
C PHE A 208 -2.91 -18.53 -15.28
N CYS A 209 -2.33 -19.29 -14.35
CA CYS A 209 -1.10 -18.93 -13.66
C CYS A 209 -0.31 -20.21 -13.39
N ASP A 210 0.87 -20.31 -14.00
CA ASP A 210 1.83 -21.40 -13.81
C ASP A 210 3.08 -20.84 -13.12
N LYS A 211 3.44 -21.44 -11.99
CA LYS A 211 4.56 -21.01 -11.15
C LYS A 211 5.56 -22.12 -11.01
N ILE A 212 6.81 -21.79 -11.30
CA ILE A 212 7.92 -22.73 -11.30
C ILE A 212 9.05 -22.12 -10.47
N GLU A 213 9.56 -22.89 -9.51
CA GLU A 213 10.67 -22.47 -8.65
C GLU A 213 11.85 -23.43 -8.82
N ALA A 214 13.04 -22.86 -9.00
CA ALA A 214 14.30 -23.59 -9.11
C ALA A 214 15.35 -22.92 -8.20
N GLY A 215 15.42 -23.36 -6.94
CA GLY A 215 16.29 -22.75 -5.93
C GLY A 215 15.87 -21.31 -5.62
N LYS A 216 16.72 -20.33 -5.94
CA LYS A 216 16.42 -18.89 -5.77
C LYS A 216 15.68 -18.28 -6.97
N LEU A 217 15.61 -19.00 -8.08
CA LEU A 217 14.97 -18.54 -9.30
C LEU A 217 13.48 -18.87 -9.24
N LYS A 218 12.65 -17.89 -9.58
CA LYS A 218 11.21 -18.10 -9.72
C LYS A 218 10.77 -17.62 -11.09
N LEU A 219 9.88 -18.38 -11.72
CA LEU A 219 9.25 -18.03 -12.98
C LEU A 219 7.74 -18.12 -12.78
N THR A 220 7.01 -17.11 -13.23
CA THR A 220 5.54 -17.14 -13.30
C THR A 220 5.11 -16.80 -14.71
N VAL A 221 4.36 -17.69 -15.35
CA VAL A 221 3.78 -17.47 -16.68
C VAL A 221 2.27 -17.53 -16.55
N GLY A 222 1.57 -16.56 -17.13
CA GLY A 222 0.12 -16.50 -16.94
C GLY A 222 -0.63 -15.69 -17.99
N LYS A 223 -1.96 -15.79 -17.86
CA LYS A 223 -2.95 -15.10 -18.66
C LYS A 223 -3.95 -14.44 -17.72
N VAL A 224 -4.15 -13.14 -17.88
CA VAL A 224 -5.09 -12.36 -17.06
C VAL A 224 -6.03 -11.55 -17.94
N ASN A 225 -7.26 -11.40 -17.48
CA ASN A 225 -8.20 -10.43 -18.01
C ASN A 225 -8.27 -9.23 -17.07
N ILE A 226 -8.08 -8.03 -17.62
CA ILE A 226 -8.11 -6.78 -16.86
C ILE A 226 -9.26 -5.94 -17.35
N THR A 227 -10.13 -5.56 -16.43
CA THR A 227 -11.30 -4.71 -16.67
C THR A 227 -11.13 -3.37 -15.97
N SER A 228 -11.39 -2.26 -16.67
CA SER A 228 -11.52 -0.95 -16.03
C SER A 228 -12.90 -0.81 -15.38
N ASP A 229 -12.95 -0.51 -14.08
CA ASP A 229 -14.22 -0.31 -13.37
C ASP A 229 -14.91 1.02 -13.77
N ILE A 230 -14.15 1.93 -14.38
CA ILE A 230 -14.62 3.25 -14.82
C ILE A 230 -15.21 3.21 -16.23
N THR A 231 -14.49 2.58 -17.17
CA THR A 231 -14.85 2.60 -18.60
C THR A 231 -15.36 1.27 -19.13
N TRP A 232 -15.24 0.20 -18.33
CA TRP A 232 -15.53 -1.19 -18.70
C TRP A 232 -14.71 -1.70 -19.88
N GLU A 233 -13.63 -1.02 -20.22
CA GLU A 233 -12.65 -1.54 -21.16
C GLU A 233 -12.02 -2.80 -20.58
N GLU A 234 -11.96 -3.83 -21.39
CA GLU A 234 -11.41 -5.13 -21.03
C GLU A 234 -10.26 -5.46 -21.96
N LYS A 235 -9.17 -5.98 -21.39
CA LYS A 235 -8.03 -6.45 -22.16
C LYS A 235 -7.47 -7.73 -21.55
N THR A 236 -7.27 -8.73 -22.39
CA THR A 236 -6.60 -9.97 -21.99
C THR A 236 -5.11 -9.86 -22.30
N ILE A 237 -4.29 -10.18 -21.31
CA ILE A 237 -2.84 -10.00 -21.34
C ILE A 237 -2.17 -11.34 -21.01
N SER A 238 -1.16 -11.67 -21.79
CA SER A 238 -0.21 -12.73 -21.46
C SER A 238 1.02 -12.13 -20.83
N PHE A 239 1.54 -12.79 -19.81
CA PHE A 239 2.71 -12.33 -19.08
C PHE A 239 3.66 -13.46 -18.73
N ALA A 240 4.93 -13.11 -18.57
CA ALA A 240 5.92 -13.96 -17.92
C ALA A 240 6.80 -13.09 -17.02
N VAL A 241 7.06 -13.54 -15.79
CA VAL A 241 7.92 -12.84 -14.84
C VAL A 241 8.97 -13.79 -14.30
N LEU A 242 10.21 -13.35 -14.41
CA LEU A 242 11.39 -14.02 -13.90
C LEU A 242 11.95 -13.23 -12.71
N HIS A 243 12.06 -13.89 -11.57
CA HIS A 243 12.80 -13.40 -10.41
C HIS A 243 14.11 -14.18 -10.30
N LEU A 244 15.22 -13.45 -10.42
CA LEU A 244 16.57 -14.01 -10.32
C LEU A 244 17.10 -14.02 -8.87
N GLY A 245 16.28 -13.59 -7.91
CA GLY A 245 16.67 -13.31 -6.54
C GLY A 245 16.90 -11.82 -6.28
N ASP A 246 16.88 -11.44 -4.99
CA ASP A 246 16.99 -10.05 -4.54
C ASP A 246 16.00 -9.12 -5.26
N HIS A 247 16.51 -8.02 -5.83
CA HIS A 247 15.75 -6.99 -6.54
C HIS A 247 15.68 -7.24 -8.06
N ASN A 248 16.28 -8.33 -8.55
CA ASN A 248 16.38 -8.61 -9.97
C ASN A 248 15.11 -9.31 -10.46
N ILE A 249 14.15 -8.50 -10.91
CA ILE A 249 12.90 -8.95 -11.52
C ILE A 249 12.83 -8.46 -12.97
N ASN A 250 12.52 -9.38 -13.87
CA ASN A 250 12.26 -9.11 -15.27
C ASN A 250 10.85 -9.62 -15.61
N GLY A 251 9.92 -8.72 -15.92
CA GLY A 251 8.53 -9.05 -16.24
C GLY A 251 8.17 -8.59 -17.64
N GLY A 252 7.79 -9.52 -18.52
CA GLY A 252 7.27 -9.22 -19.84
C GLY A 252 5.75 -9.28 -19.86
N VAL A 253 5.10 -8.33 -20.54
CA VAL A 253 3.65 -8.36 -20.79
C VAL A 253 3.33 -8.03 -22.23
N LYS A 254 2.35 -8.73 -22.80
CA LYS A 254 1.82 -8.44 -24.14
C LYS A 254 0.32 -8.67 -24.20
N GLU A 255 -0.33 -8.05 -25.16
CA GLU A 255 -1.71 -8.37 -25.48
C GLU A 255 -1.84 -9.82 -25.94
N PHE A 256 -2.89 -10.50 -25.49
CA PHE A 256 -3.14 -11.89 -25.81
C PHE A 256 -3.42 -12.06 -27.32
N ALA A 257 -2.56 -12.78 -28.02
CA ALA A 257 -2.64 -12.99 -29.47
C ALA A 257 -3.27 -14.33 -29.89
N GLY A 258 -3.76 -15.13 -28.93
CA GLY A 258 -4.37 -16.45 -29.16
C GLY A 258 -3.77 -17.55 -28.29
N ASP A 259 -4.49 -18.67 -28.15
CA ASP A 259 -4.07 -19.76 -27.27
C ASP A 259 -2.82 -20.51 -27.80
N GLU A 260 -2.63 -20.56 -29.12
CA GLU A 260 -1.43 -21.15 -29.74
C GLU A 260 -0.17 -20.34 -29.41
N ASP A 261 -0.20 -19.02 -29.64
CA ASP A 261 0.91 -18.11 -29.31
C ASP A 261 1.25 -18.15 -27.81
N PHE A 262 0.22 -18.20 -26.95
CA PHE A 262 0.41 -18.34 -25.51
C PHE A 262 1.07 -19.67 -25.14
N SER A 263 0.60 -20.78 -25.73
CA SER A 263 1.14 -22.11 -25.44
C SER A 263 2.59 -22.25 -25.91
N THR A 264 2.91 -21.76 -27.12
CA THR A 264 4.29 -21.72 -27.63
C THR A 264 5.20 -20.91 -26.72
N MET A 265 4.80 -19.69 -26.36
CA MET A 265 5.56 -18.83 -25.45
C MET A 265 5.80 -19.53 -24.10
N ARG A 266 4.75 -20.12 -23.50
CA ARG A 266 4.86 -20.83 -22.22
C ARG A 266 5.86 -21.98 -22.30
N ASP A 267 5.72 -22.84 -23.31
CA ASP A 267 6.53 -24.05 -23.42
C ASP A 267 8.00 -23.74 -23.74
N GLU A 268 8.27 -22.71 -24.57
CA GLU A 268 9.63 -22.24 -24.83
C GLU A 268 10.27 -21.62 -23.58
N ILE A 269 9.58 -20.70 -22.89
CA ILE A 269 10.07 -20.03 -21.67
C ILE A 269 10.33 -21.06 -20.57
N ARG A 270 9.39 -21.99 -20.35
CA ARG A 270 9.56 -23.07 -19.38
C ARG A 270 10.73 -23.98 -19.72
N GLY A 271 10.83 -24.40 -20.99
CA GLY A 271 11.88 -25.31 -21.43
C GLY A 271 13.29 -24.73 -21.30
N VAL A 272 13.46 -23.41 -21.41
CA VAL A 272 14.74 -22.73 -21.16
C VAL A 272 14.99 -22.54 -19.66
N PHE A 273 13.96 -22.20 -18.88
CA PHE A 273 14.06 -22.07 -17.44
C PHE A 273 14.52 -23.36 -16.76
N GLU A 274 13.95 -24.51 -17.16
CA GLU A 274 14.33 -25.83 -16.65
C GLU A 274 15.79 -26.21 -16.96
N LYS A 275 16.37 -25.64 -18.03
CA LYS A 275 17.79 -25.82 -18.39
C LYS A 275 18.73 -24.89 -17.62
N GLY A 276 18.20 -23.84 -16.98
CA GLY A 276 18.99 -22.87 -16.22
C GLY A 276 19.76 -21.84 -17.06
N ASP A 277 19.45 -21.67 -18.35
CA ASP A 277 20.10 -20.68 -19.22
C ASP A 277 19.44 -19.31 -19.11
N ILE A 278 19.87 -18.52 -18.12
CA ILE A 278 19.31 -17.19 -17.84
C ILE A 278 19.50 -16.19 -19.00
N PRO A 279 20.68 -16.08 -19.64
CA PRO A 279 20.86 -15.21 -20.80
C PRO A 279 19.90 -15.53 -21.94
N GLU A 280 19.72 -16.81 -22.27
CA GLU A 280 18.78 -17.22 -23.31
C GLU A 280 17.33 -16.94 -22.91
N LEU A 281 16.98 -17.13 -21.63
CA LEU A 281 15.65 -16.85 -21.10
C LEU A 281 15.29 -15.37 -21.24
N ILE A 282 16.20 -14.45 -20.87
CA ILE A 282 15.97 -13.00 -21.03
C ILE A 282 15.79 -12.66 -22.50
N ARG A 283 16.67 -13.16 -23.39
CA ARG A 283 16.56 -12.93 -24.84
C ARG A 283 15.23 -13.44 -25.41
N LEU A 284 14.76 -14.58 -24.92
CA LEU A 284 13.50 -15.18 -25.33
C LEU A 284 12.30 -14.34 -24.85
N MET A 285 12.35 -13.82 -23.62
CA MET A 285 11.37 -12.87 -23.11
C MET A 285 11.36 -11.59 -23.96
N ASP A 286 12.52 -10.99 -24.24
CA ASP A 286 12.63 -9.80 -25.10
C ASP A 286 11.98 -10.02 -26.47
N LYS A 287 12.20 -11.20 -27.07
CA LYS A 287 11.62 -11.59 -28.35
C LYS A 287 10.10 -11.72 -28.28
N HIS A 288 9.55 -12.42 -27.29
CA HIS A 288 8.11 -12.65 -27.17
C HIS A 288 7.33 -11.40 -26.81
N PHE A 289 7.89 -10.54 -25.96
CA PHE A 289 7.20 -9.34 -25.45
C PHE A 289 7.55 -8.06 -26.23
N GLY A 290 8.44 -8.13 -27.21
CA GLY A 290 8.75 -7.02 -28.12
C GLY A 290 9.29 -5.77 -27.42
N GLY A 291 10.05 -5.96 -26.34
CA GLY A 291 10.58 -4.86 -25.52
C GLY A 291 9.61 -4.31 -24.45
N ASN A 292 8.39 -4.86 -24.31
CA ASN A 292 7.48 -4.54 -23.22
C ASN A 292 7.90 -5.23 -21.92
N ILE A 293 9.07 -4.84 -21.43
CA ILE A 293 9.73 -5.42 -20.27
C ILE A 293 9.72 -4.42 -19.14
N TYR A 294 9.30 -4.92 -17.98
CA TYR A 294 9.09 -4.18 -16.78
C TYR A 294 9.98 -4.75 -15.68
N SER A 295 10.37 -3.88 -14.77
CA SER A 295 11.12 -4.19 -13.57
C SER A 295 10.44 -3.49 -12.40
N VAL A 296 10.93 -3.72 -11.18
CA VAL A 296 10.38 -3.05 -9.98
C VAL A 296 10.33 -1.54 -10.16
N CYS A 297 11.33 -0.93 -10.82
CA CYS A 297 11.38 0.52 -11.07
C CYS A 297 10.22 1.05 -11.93
N HIS A 298 9.59 0.20 -12.74
CA HIS A 298 8.48 0.56 -13.61
C HIS A 298 7.11 0.43 -12.91
N LEU A 299 7.08 -0.19 -11.71
CA LEU A 299 5.87 -0.34 -10.91
C LEU A 299 5.37 1.01 -10.36
N PHE A 300 4.10 1.09 -9.94
CA PHE A 300 3.59 2.25 -9.20
C PHE A 300 4.26 2.33 -7.84
N LYS A 301 4.29 3.52 -7.23
CA LYS A 301 5.05 3.73 -5.99
C LYS A 301 4.60 2.85 -4.82
N ASP A 302 3.31 2.60 -4.69
CA ASP A 302 2.79 1.73 -3.64
C ASP A 302 3.13 0.26 -3.92
N GLU A 303 3.04 -0.18 -5.18
CA GLU A 303 3.47 -1.52 -5.60
C GLU A 303 4.99 -1.72 -5.48
N GLN A 304 5.80 -0.70 -5.75
CA GLN A 304 7.25 -0.71 -5.50
C GLN A 304 7.55 -0.99 -4.04
N ARG A 305 6.86 -0.30 -3.12
CA ARG A 305 7.02 -0.50 -1.68
C ARG A 305 6.57 -1.89 -1.25
N LYS A 306 5.43 -2.35 -1.77
CA LYS A 306 4.88 -3.67 -1.49
C LYS A 306 5.87 -4.78 -1.89
N VAL A 307 6.31 -4.78 -3.15
CA VAL A 307 7.28 -5.75 -3.68
C VAL A 307 8.60 -5.70 -2.93
N LEU A 308 9.11 -4.50 -2.64
CA LEU A 308 10.35 -4.35 -1.87
C LEU A 308 10.22 -4.92 -0.45
N ASN A 309 9.10 -4.65 0.23
CA ASN A 309 8.85 -5.21 1.56
C ASN A 309 8.79 -6.73 1.55
N LEU A 310 8.17 -7.34 0.51
CA LEU A 310 8.12 -8.80 0.35
C LEU A 310 9.52 -9.40 0.13
N ILE A 311 10.34 -8.77 -0.71
CA ILE A 311 11.75 -9.18 -0.92
C ILE A 311 12.57 -9.04 0.36
N LEU A 312 12.35 -7.97 1.12
CA LEU A 312 13.06 -7.71 2.37
C LEU A 312 12.64 -8.64 3.49
N GLN A 313 11.37 -9.08 3.52
CA GLN A 313 10.86 -9.98 4.56
C GLN A 313 11.67 -11.27 4.65
N SER A 314 11.93 -11.94 3.51
CA SER A 314 12.77 -13.14 3.50
C SER A 314 14.22 -12.85 3.90
N ARG A 315 14.73 -11.65 3.61
CA ARG A 315 16.08 -11.24 4.01
C ARG A 315 16.19 -10.91 5.49
N TYR A 316 15.14 -10.38 6.11
CA TYR A 316 15.11 -10.13 7.55
C TYR A 316 15.16 -11.43 8.35
N GLU A 317 14.54 -12.50 7.84
CA GLU A 317 14.64 -13.84 8.42
C GLU A 317 16.08 -14.39 8.36
N ASP A 318 16.76 -14.28 7.20
CA ASP A 318 18.18 -14.66 7.05
C ASP A 318 19.09 -13.88 8.02
N VAL A 319 18.83 -12.58 8.18
CA VAL A 319 19.55 -11.71 9.11
C VAL A 319 19.29 -12.13 10.55
N GLU A 320 18.05 -12.41 10.94
CA GLU A 320 17.72 -12.89 12.28
C GLU A 320 18.46 -14.20 12.59
N ILE A 321 18.50 -15.16 11.66
CA ILE A 321 19.24 -16.43 11.82
C ILE A 321 20.73 -16.15 12.08
N SER A 322 21.33 -15.24 11.31
CA SER A 322 22.74 -14.88 11.46
C SER A 322 23.02 -14.23 12.82
N TYR A 323 22.17 -13.29 13.24
CA TYR A 323 22.26 -12.65 14.55
C TYR A 323 22.09 -13.64 15.69
N ARG A 324 21.15 -14.60 15.53
CA ARG A 324 20.88 -15.65 16.51
C ARG A 324 22.07 -16.60 16.64
N GLN A 325 22.70 -16.99 15.53
CA GLN A 325 23.92 -17.79 15.56
C GLN A 325 25.06 -17.08 16.29
N ILE A 326 25.23 -15.77 16.07
CA ILE A 326 26.25 -15.00 16.81
C ILE A 326 25.91 -14.96 18.30
N TYR A 327 24.65 -14.74 18.66
CA TYR A 327 24.18 -14.71 20.03
C TYR A 327 24.39 -16.04 20.77
N GLU A 328 23.91 -17.15 20.19
CA GLU A 328 23.93 -18.46 20.82
C GLU A 328 25.35 -19.04 20.90
N ASN A 329 26.12 -18.98 19.82
CA ASN A 329 27.49 -19.53 19.79
C ASN A 329 28.45 -18.79 20.74
N ASN A 330 28.17 -17.52 21.03
CA ASN A 330 29.01 -16.69 21.88
C ASN A 330 28.40 -16.44 23.27
N TYR A 331 27.32 -17.14 23.64
CA TYR A 331 26.67 -16.96 24.94
C TYR A 331 27.64 -17.18 26.12
N ALA A 332 28.48 -18.22 26.04
CA ALA A 332 29.46 -18.54 27.08
C ALA A 332 30.53 -17.45 27.24
N ILE A 333 31.06 -16.92 26.12
CA ILE A 333 32.07 -15.87 26.17
C ILE A 333 31.45 -14.54 26.64
N MET A 334 30.21 -14.23 26.24
CA MET A 334 29.48 -13.06 26.75
C MET A 334 29.28 -13.13 28.26
N ASN A 335 28.99 -14.31 28.80
CA ASN A 335 28.90 -14.53 30.25
C ASN A 335 30.25 -14.35 30.95
N TYR A 336 31.35 -14.78 30.31
CA TYR A 336 32.69 -14.60 30.84
C TYR A 336 33.07 -13.11 30.92
N PHE A 337 32.78 -12.31 29.90
CA PHE A 337 32.98 -10.86 29.92
C PHE A 337 32.19 -10.19 31.06
N HIS A 338 30.93 -10.59 31.26
CA HIS A 338 30.13 -10.13 32.38
C HIS A 338 30.75 -10.51 33.74
N SER A 339 31.24 -11.75 33.89
CA SER A 339 31.92 -12.17 35.14
C SER A 339 33.21 -11.41 35.43
N LEU A 340 33.87 -10.90 34.39
CA LEU A 340 35.06 -10.06 34.51
C LEU A 340 34.73 -8.56 34.69
N HIS A 341 33.44 -8.20 34.78
CA HIS A 341 32.98 -6.81 34.79
C HIS A 341 33.47 -5.98 33.60
N MET A 342 33.68 -6.63 32.45
CA MET A 342 34.11 -5.99 31.21
C MET A 342 32.92 -5.72 30.28
N PRO A 343 32.91 -4.58 29.56
CA PRO A 343 31.88 -4.32 28.57
C PRO A 343 31.96 -5.31 27.41
N LEU A 344 30.80 -5.72 26.89
CA LEU A 344 30.74 -6.58 25.73
C LEU A 344 31.29 -5.87 24.49
N PRO A 345 32.13 -6.54 23.68
CA PRO A 345 32.46 -6.06 22.34
C PRO A 345 31.22 -5.73 21.52
N ARG A 346 31.28 -4.64 20.73
CA ARG A 346 30.16 -4.13 19.93
C ARG A 346 29.42 -5.19 19.11
N PRO A 347 30.11 -6.11 18.40
CA PRO A 347 29.42 -7.15 17.63
C PRO A 347 28.50 -8.05 18.47
N PHE A 348 28.94 -8.47 19.66
CA PHE A 348 28.14 -9.31 20.56
C PHE A 348 27.00 -8.53 21.21
N SER A 349 27.26 -7.28 21.60
CA SER A 349 26.24 -6.39 22.15
C SER A 349 25.13 -6.12 21.12
N ALA A 350 25.48 -5.83 19.87
CA ALA A 350 24.51 -5.57 18.81
C ALA A 350 23.67 -6.82 18.49
N SER A 351 24.30 -8.00 18.46
CA SER A 351 23.59 -9.25 18.24
C SER A 351 22.61 -9.58 19.36
N ALA A 352 23.04 -9.42 20.62
CA ALA A 352 22.20 -9.62 21.79
C ALA A 352 21.04 -8.60 21.84
N GLU A 353 21.31 -7.34 21.51
CA GLU A 353 20.28 -6.29 21.44
C GLU A 353 19.18 -6.65 20.46
N TYR A 354 19.53 -7.05 19.24
CA TYR A 354 18.53 -7.42 18.23
C TYR A 354 17.71 -8.65 18.65
N ILE A 355 18.37 -9.71 19.12
CA ILE A 355 17.71 -10.99 19.46
C ILE A 355 16.84 -10.85 20.70
N LEU A 356 17.32 -10.22 21.78
CA LEU A 356 16.53 -10.04 22.99
C LEU A 356 15.29 -9.18 22.75
N ASN A 357 15.42 -8.08 22.00
CA ASN A 357 14.25 -7.26 21.65
C ASN A 357 13.25 -8.02 20.76
N THR A 358 13.74 -8.83 19.82
CA THR A 358 12.90 -9.65 18.94
C THR A 358 12.17 -10.74 19.72
N ASP A 359 12.86 -11.45 20.61
CA ASP A 359 12.27 -12.55 21.40
C ASP A 359 11.27 -12.03 22.43
N ILE A 360 11.54 -10.88 23.08
CA ILE A 360 10.56 -10.22 23.96
C ILE A 360 9.32 -9.82 23.16
N ARG A 361 9.48 -9.24 21.96
CA ARG A 361 8.35 -8.86 21.11
C ARG A 361 7.50 -10.08 20.73
N LYS A 362 8.14 -11.17 20.26
CA LYS A 362 7.46 -12.41 19.84
C LYS A 362 6.63 -13.03 20.97
N ILE A 363 7.10 -12.98 22.22
CA ILE A 363 6.34 -13.50 23.39
C ILE A 363 4.99 -12.79 23.58
N PHE A 364 4.90 -11.49 23.28
CA PHE A 364 3.64 -10.74 23.36
C PHE A 364 2.74 -10.94 22.13
N GLU A 365 3.29 -11.41 21.01
CA GLU A 365 2.54 -11.74 19.79
C GLU A 365 1.97 -13.18 19.84
N GLU A 366 2.52 -14.05 20.67
CA GLU A 366 2.02 -15.42 20.90
C GLU A 366 0.67 -15.42 21.65
N LYS A 367 -0.19 -16.40 21.34
CA LYS A 367 -1.52 -16.55 21.98
C LYS A 367 -1.43 -16.73 23.50
N ASP A 368 -0.41 -17.44 23.96
CA ASP A 368 -0.16 -17.72 25.37
C ASP A 368 1.22 -17.21 25.77
N LEU A 369 1.23 -16.13 26.56
CA LEU A 369 2.46 -15.56 27.09
C LEU A 369 3.13 -16.52 28.09
N ASP A 370 4.39 -16.87 27.81
CA ASP A 370 5.29 -17.60 28.69
C ASP A 370 6.05 -16.62 29.62
N ILE A 371 5.60 -16.58 30.88
CA ILE A 371 6.14 -15.67 31.90
C ILE A 371 7.58 -16.04 32.28
N GLU A 372 7.92 -17.33 32.31
CA GLU A 372 9.25 -17.79 32.70
C GLU A 372 10.28 -17.38 31.65
N LYS A 373 9.92 -17.57 30.37
CA LYS A 373 10.74 -17.14 29.24
C LYS A 373 10.89 -15.61 29.20
N LEU A 374 9.81 -14.85 29.44
CA LEU A 374 9.86 -13.39 29.51
C LEU A 374 10.80 -12.90 30.62
N LYS A 375 10.70 -13.49 31.81
CA LYS A 375 11.57 -13.16 32.95
C LYS A 375 13.04 -13.41 32.61
N LYS A 376 13.34 -14.58 32.02
CA LYS A 376 14.71 -14.93 31.61
C LYS A 376 15.28 -13.90 30.62
N LEU A 377 14.52 -13.52 29.60
CA LEU A 377 14.97 -12.53 28.61
C LEU A 377 15.23 -11.16 29.24
N ILE A 378 14.37 -10.72 30.16
CA ILE A 378 14.55 -9.44 30.86
C ILE A 378 15.77 -9.48 31.78
N ASP A 379 16.01 -10.59 32.46
CA ASP A 379 17.21 -10.78 33.27
C ASP A 379 18.48 -10.78 32.41
N GLU A 380 18.44 -11.37 31.21
CA GLU A 380 19.53 -11.32 30.23
C GLU A 380 19.80 -9.89 29.72
N THR A 381 18.74 -9.11 29.43
CA THR A 381 18.91 -7.69 29.04
C THR A 381 19.58 -6.86 30.14
N LYS A 382 19.20 -7.07 31.40
CA LYS A 382 19.81 -6.39 32.56
C LYS A 382 21.25 -6.83 32.76
N LYS A 383 21.52 -8.14 32.68
CA LYS A 383 22.85 -8.73 32.86
C LYS A 383 23.88 -8.09 31.94
N TRP A 384 23.55 -7.92 30.68
CA TRP A 384 24.46 -7.36 29.68
C TRP A 384 24.26 -5.88 29.39
N SER A 385 23.40 -5.19 30.16
CA SER A 385 23.09 -3.77 29.97
C SER A 385 22.65 -3.42 28.54
N ILE A 386 21.84 -4.31 27.95
CA ILE A 386 21.33 -4.18 26.59
C ILE A 386 20.19 -3.17 26.55
N LYS A 387 20.19 -2.33 25.50
CA LYS A 387 19.13 -1.35 25.29
C LYS A 387 17.85 -2.03 24.83
N ILE A 388 16.75 -1.75 25.50
CA ILE A 388 15.42 -2.25 25.16
C ILE A 388 14.70 -1.22 24.28
N ASP A 389 14.06 -1.67 23.21
CA ASP A 389 13.13 -0.88 22.41
C ASP A 389 11.82 -0.70 23.20
N THR A 390 11.84 0.32 24.06
CA THR A 390 10.72 0.66 24.95
C THR A 390 9.45 1.05 24.19
N THR A 391 9.58 1.52 22.94
CA THR A 391 8.44 1.96 22.12
C THR A 391 7.73 0.75 21.52
N THR A 392 8.45 -0.12 20.81
CA THR A 392 7.86 -1.31 20.18
C THR A 392 7.35 -2.30 21.23
N ILE A 393 8.13 -2.55 22.27
CA ILE A 393 7.75 -3.48 23.35
C ILE A 393 6.57 -2.91 24.16
N GLY A 394 6.56 -1.60 24.41
CA GLY A 394 5.43 -0.92 25.06
C GLY A 394 4.13 -1.06 24.26
N PHE A 395 4.19 -0.95 22.93
CA PHE A 395 3.04 -1.13 22.06
C PHE A 395 2.49 -2.58 22.10
N VAL A 396 3.33 -3.59 21.90
CA VAL A 396 2.86 -5.00 21.91
C VAL A 396 2.38 -5.43 23.31
N ALA A 397 3.03 -4.99 24.38
CA ALA A 397 2.60 -5.24 25.75
C ALA A 397 1.24 -4.58 26.06
N SER A 398 0.99 -3.38 25.52
CA SER A 398 -0.31 -2.71 25.65
C SER A 398 -1.42 -3.46 24.90
N SER A 399 -1.13 -3.95 23.68
CA SER A 399 -2.07 -4.77 22.90
C SER A 399 -2.42 -6.08 23.62
N TRP A 400 -1.41 -6.76 24.17
CA TRP A 400 -1.59 -7.97 24.98
C TRP A 400 -2.41 -7.69 26.25
N LEU A 401 -2.11 -6.60 26.97
CA LEU A 401 -2.85 -6.24 28.18
C LEU A 401 -4.32 -5.97 27.82
N ASN A 402 -4.57 -5.25 26.73
CA ASN A 402 -5.91 -4.94 26.22
C ASN A 402 -6.74 -6.18 25.95
N SER A 403 -6.16 -7.21 25.33
CA SER A 403 -6.89 -8.45 25.02
C SER A 403 -7.15 -9.29 26.29
N LEU A 404 -6.23 -9.29 27.26
CA LEU A 404 -6.43 -10.00 28.52
C LEU A 404 -7.45 -9.34 29.44
N VAL A 405 -7.48 -8.00 29.53
CA VAL A 405 -8.50 -7.33 30.37
C VAL A 405 -9.91 -7.52 29.82
N GLU A 406 -10.08 -7.65 28.50
CA GLU A 406 -11.38 -7.99 27.91
C GLU A 406 -11.84 -9.38 28.34
N ARG A 407 -10.94 -10.37 28.30
CA ARG A 407 -11.23 -11.72 28.83
C ARG A 407 -11.53 -11.70 30.33
N LEU A 408 -10.84 -10.87 31.11
CA LEU A 408 -11.11 -10.68 32.54
C LEU A 408 -12.48 -10.05 32.81
N TYR A 409 -12.99 -9.22 31.90
CA TYR A 409 -14.34 -8.67 32.02
C TYR A 409 -15.41 -9.75 31.80
N GLU A 410 -15.20 -10.66 30.86
CA GLU A 410 -16.11 -11.78 30.58
C GLU A 410 -16.04 -12.86 31.67
N GLN A 411 -14.85 -13.09 32.24
CA GLN A 411 -14.57 -14.10 33.26
C GLN A 411 -13.89 -13.49 34.48
N PRO A 412 -14.60 -12.67 35.27
CA PRO A 412 -14.02 -11.95 36.40
C PRO A 412 -13.61 -12.87 37.55
N GLU A 413 -14.07 -14.12 37.59
CA GLU A 413 -13.71 -15.09 38.64
C GLU A 413 -12.42 -15.88 38.30
N ASP A 414 -11.81 -15.68 37.13
CA ASP A 414 -10.57 -16.36 36.75
C ASP A 414 -9.35 -15.69 37.41
N LEU A 415 -8.98 -16.20 38.59
CA LEU A 415 -7.80 -15.76 39.33
C LEU A 415 -6.49 -16.00 38.58
N GLN A 416 -6.42 -17.00 37.69
CA GLN A 416 -5.19 -17.30 36.96
C GLN A 416 -4.87 -16.20 35.95
N LEU A 417 -5.90 -15.63 35.29
CA LEU A 417 -5.73 -14.48 34.40
C LEU A 417 -5.27 -13.23 35.16
N PHE A 418 -5.83 -12.99 36.34
CA PHE A 418 -5.40 -11.88 37.20
C PHE A 418 -3.93 -12.03 37.63
N GLU A 419 -3.52 -13.23 38.04
CA GLU A 419 -2.13 -13.54 38.40
C GLU A 419 -1.18 -13.45 37.20
N LYS A 420 -1.62 -13.85 36.00
CA LYS A 420 -0.85 -13.72 34.75
C LYS A 420 -0.58 -12.26 34.41
N VAL A 421 -1.58 -11.39 34.52
CA VAL A 421 -1.42 -9.94 34.31
C VAL A 421 -0.51 -9.33 35.37
N ASP A 422 -0.73 -9.66 36.65
CA ASP A 422 0.07 -9.18 37.77
C ASP A 422 1.57 -9.51 37.60
N ASN A 423 1.89 -10.79 37.39
CA ASN A 423 3.27 -11.25 37.22
C ASN A 423 3.94 -10.59 36.01
N THR A 424 3.22 -10.40 34.92
CA THR A 424 3.77 -9.78 33.70
C THR A 424 4.06 -8.29 33.93
N LEU A 425 3.13 -7.54 34.53
CA LEU A 425 3.34 -6.12 34.85
C LEU A 425 4.47 -5.91 35.86
N GLU A 426 4.61 -6.83 36.83
CA GLU A 426 5.70 -6.81 37.80
C GLU A 426 7.07 -6.97 37.11
N ILE A 427 7.17 -7.90 36.15
CA ILE A 427 8.38 -8.15 35.35
C ILE A 427 8.72 -6.96 34.45
N LEU A 428 7.71 -6.28 33.87
CA LEU A 428 7.90 -5.15 32.96
C LEU A 428 8.22 -3.83 33.68
N ARG A 429 7.83 -3.68 34.95
CA ARG A 429 7.98 -2.44 35.73
C ARG A 429 9.40 -1.83 35.69
N PRO A 430 10.50 -2.60 35.80
CA PRO A 430 11.86 -2.04 35.76
C PRO A 430 12.23 -1.43 34.39
N LEU A 431 11.52 -1.80 33.33
CA LEU A 431 11.83 -1.37 31.96
C LEU A 431 11.28 0.02 31.61
N SER A 432 10.40 0.57 32.46
CA SER A 432 9.79 1.89 32.26
C SER A 432 9.18 2.06 30.86
N LEU A 433 8.43 1.06 30.40
CA LEU A 433 7.79 1.06 29.09
C LEU A 433 6.70 2.14 29.00
N SER A 434 6.57 2.76 27.84
CA SER A 434 5.46 3.66 27.51
C SER A 434 4.23 2.83 27.12
N MET A 435 3.50 2.32 28.11
CA MET A 435 2.29 1.54 27.90
C MET A 435 1.03 2.42 27.87
N ASP A 436 0.05 2.05 27.03
CA ASP A 436 -1.29 2.64 27.04
C ASP A 436 -2.20 1.86 27.99
N PHE A 437 -2.64 2.54 29.05
CA PHE A 437 -3.50 1.97 30.08
C PHE A 437 -4.97 2.41 29.98
N TRP A 438 -5.37 3.19 28.97
CA TRP A 438 -6.73 3.76 28.91
C TRP A 438 -7.84 2.70 28.93
N LYS A 439 -7.74 1.67 28.08
CA LYS A 439 -8.73 0.58 28.01
C LYS A 439 -8.69 -0.34 29.26
N PRO A 440 -7.50 -0.79 29.74
CA PRO A 440 -7.38 -1.54 30.99
C PRO A 440 -7.94 -0.80 32.20
N GLN A 441 -7.74 0.52 32.27
CA GLN A 441 -8.28 1.36 33.34
C GLN A 441 -9.81 1.38 33.34
N ASN A 442 -10.42 1.56 32.18
CA ASN A 442 -11.88 1.57 32.04
C ASN A 442 -12.50 0.21 32.40
N ILE A 443 -11.91 -0.88 31.93
CA ILE A 443 -12.40 -2.24 32.23
C ILE A 443 -12.22 -2.57 33.70
N HIS A 444 -11.08 -2.23 34.30
CA HIS A 444 -10.84 -2.40 35.74
C HIS A 444 -11.89 -1.67 36.57
N PHE A 445 -12.23 -0.42 36.21
CA PHE A 445 -13.30 0.34 36.85
C PHE A 445 -14.67 -0.34 36.72
N LEU A 446 -15.00 -0.89 35.56
CA LEU A 446 -16.27 -1.62 35.34
C LEU A 446 -16.36 -2.91 36.16
N ILE A 447 -15.28 -3.71 36.19
CA ILE A 447 -15.20 -4.91 37.05
C ILE A 447 -15.34 -4.50 38.52
N GLY A 448 -14.68 -3.40 38.92
CA GLY A 448 -14.81 -2.82 40.25
C GLY A 448 -16.25 -2.50 40.62
N LYS A 449 -16.96 -1.77 39.74
CA LYS A 449 -18.35 -1.39 39.96
C LYS A 449 -19.29 -2.59 40.11
N ASN A 450 -19.09 -3.64 39.32
CA ASN A 450 -20.02 -4.76 39.22
C ASN A 450 -19.74 -5.88 40.23
N PHE A 451 -18.47 -6.12 40.59
CA PHE A 451 -18.07 -7.31 41.35
C PHE A 451 -17.35 -7.00 42.67
N TYR A 452 -16.69 -5.85 42.82
CA TYR A 452 -15.82 -5.59 43.97
C TYR A 452 -16.57 -5.51 45.31
N THR A 453 -17.73 -4.86 45.36
CA THR A 453 -18.53 -4.77 46.60
C THR A 453 -18.97 -6.15 47.07
N THR A 454 -19.49 -6.97 46.15
CA THR A 454 -19.95 -8.34 46.44
C THR A 454 -18.79 -9.23 46.90
N MET A 455 -17.64 -9.16 46.24
CA MET A 455 -16.44 -9.93 46.63
C MET A 455 -15.86 -9.46 47.97
N LYS A 456 -15.88 -8.14 48.24
CA LYS A 456 -15.43 -7.58 49.52
C LYS A 456 -16.31 -8.06 50.69
N GLU A 457 -17.62 -8.12 50.50
CA GLU A 457 -18.55 -8.65 51.52
C GLU A 457 -18.34 -10.14 51.78
N LYS A 458 -18.14 -10.95 50.73
CA LYS A 458 -17.82 -12.38 50.84
C LYS A 458 -16.48 -12.61 51.56
N ALA A 459 -15.46 -11.81 51.22
CA ALA A 459 -14.15 -11.85 51.89
C ALA A 459 -14.28 -11.57 53.40
N SER A 460 -15.04 -10.54 53.80
CA SER A 460 -15.29 -10.25 55.23
C SER A 460 -16.10 -11.33 55.97
N LYS A 461 -16.72 -12.28 55.26
CA LYS A 461 -17.41 -13.45 55.82
C LYS A 461 -16.51 -14.70 55.88
N GLY A 462 -15.22 -14.58 55.53
CA GLY A 462 -14.23 -15.66 55.59
C GLY A 462 -14.11 -16.52 54.33
N ASP A 463 -14.60 -16.03 53.18
CA ASP A 463 -14.43 -16.70 51.89
C ASP A 463 -13.00 -16.50 51.36
N VAL A 464 -12.22 -17.60 51.36
CA VAL A 464 -10.80 -17.63 50.93
C VAL A 464 -10.61 -17.23 49.46
N PHE A 465 -11.57 -17.57 48.59
CA PHE A 465 -11.50 -17.20 47.18
C PHE A 465 -11.73 -15.69 47.00
N ALA A 466 -12.73 -15.15 47.69
CA ALA A 466 -13.04 -13.73 47.64
C ALA A 466 -11.92 -12.85 48.24
N GLU A 467 -11.25 -13.32 49.30
CA GLU A 467 -10.06 -12.66 49.86
C GLU A 467 -8.92 -12.57 48.84
N ARG A 468 -8.60 -13.70 48.17
CA ARG A 468 -7.57 -13.73 47.13
C ARG A 468 -7.93 -12.84 45.94
N TRP A 469 -9.19 -12.87 45.51
CA TRP A 469 -9.70 -12.04 44.42
C TRP A 469 -9.55 -10.53 44.71
N VAL A 470 -9.98 -10.07 45.89
CA VAL A 470 -9.85 -8.67 46.30
C VAL A 470 -8.38 -8.25 46.36
N GLY A 471 -7.49 -9.14 46.80
CA GLY A 471 -6.05 -8.91 46.81
C GLY A 471 -5.47 -8.64 45.43
N VAL A 472 -5.70 -9.55 44.47
CA VAL A 472 -5.13 -9.41 43.12
C VAL A 472 -5.81 -8.27 42.34
N PHE A 473 -7.10 -8.03 42.54
CA PHE A 473 -7.82 -6.90 41.93
C PHE A 473 -7.24 -5.54 42.36
N ARG A 474 -6.91 -5.39 43.65
CA ARG A 474 -6.25 -4.17 44.16
C ARG A 474 -4.83 -4.01 43.63
N LYS A 475 -4.07 -5.12 43.53
CA LYS A 475 -2.71 -5.12 42.99
C LYS A 475 -2.70 -4.69 41.51
N LEU A 476 -3.66 -5.16 40.72
CA LEU A 476 -3.87 -4.70 39.35
C LEU A 476 -4.20 -3.20 39.28
N GLY A 477 -5.09 -2.72 40.18
CA GLY A 477 -5.42 -1.29 40.28
C GLY A 477 -4.20 -0.40 40.59
N TYR A 478 -3.27 -0.89 41.41
CA TYR A 478 -2.01 -0.20 41.69
C TYR A 478 -1.14 -0.01 40.43
N TYR A 479 -0.99 -1.04 39.60
CA TYR A 479 -0.22 -0.91 38.35
C TYR A 479 -0.88 0.02 37.33
N LEU A 480 -2.22 0.03 37.29
CA LEU A 480 -2.99 0.88 36.40
C LEU A 480 -3.14 2.32 36.93
N ASN A 481 -2.54 2.67 38.07
CA ASN A 481 -2.69 3.96 38.76
C ASN A 481 -4.16 4.31 39.09
N ILE A 482 -5.00 3.32 39.37
CA ILE A 482 -6.39 3.50 39.80
C ILE A 482 -6.48 3.35 41.32
N LYS A 483 -7.02 4.37 41.99
CA LYS A 483 -7.39 4.24 43.41
C LYS A 483 -8.70 3.48 43.54
N VAL A 484 -8.63 2.27 44.09
CA VAL A 484 -9.80 1.48 44.48
C VAL A 484 -10.15 1.82 45.93
N SER A 485 -11.13 2.70 46.15
CA SER A 485 -11.66 3.05 47.47
C SER A 485 -12.87 2.21 47.85
#